data_AF-K9WWJ3-F1
#
_entry.id   AF-K9WWJ3-F1
#
_cell.length_a   1.000
_cell.length_b   1.000
_cell.length_c   1.000
_cell.angle_alpha   90.00
_cell.angle_beta   90.00
_cell.angle_gamma   90.00
#
_symmetry.space_group_name_H-M   'P 1'
#
loop_
_entity.id
_entity.type
_entity.pdbx_description
1 polymer ?
#
loop_
_entity_poly.entity_id
_entity_poly.type
_entity_poly.pdbx_seq_one_letter_code
_entity_poly.pdbx_strand_id
1 'polypeptide(L)'
;MYVNKKSDIELKKGLIQDPHRSFPMAELSQTRLSEICRWMYSPETKKSFLRQSDKMIKQAALLSKTMLKKPLLLIALSLTLSTDMLFTSLAVTAMPSGTTVAQVNRQPAKPAFKPKRRSLLRFKVPGVRSGRNLEAGAARGQCSPQAISAVLSPKSLAMGKTEIPVELTVSDRPTFFVNVPETSAKQASFLLMNEAKDQVLLEKTLSLTTTSGIIAYTLPADFQGLEVEKKYSWRLSLLCDPTGSDRSGDANASGWIERVTPTPKVAQELENATDAIDRIAIYAENGYWQDTLKALADLRAANPNDPDLASNWLNLFKSVYLPKLAQQPIIQLDTVSASQ
;
A
#
# COMPACT_ATOMS: atom_id res chain seq x y z
N MET A 1 52.67 11.85 -39.64
CA MET A 1 53.41 12.82 -38.81
C MET A 1 52.64 13.01 -37.51
N TYR A 2 53.38 12.96 -36.41
CA TYR A 2 52.99 13.01 -34.99
C TYR A 2 51.78 13.86 -34.61
N VAL A 3 50.81 13.27 -33.90
CA VAL A 3 50.03 13.97 -32.86
C VAL A 3 49.90 13.08 -31.62
N ASN A 4 50.74 13.41 -30.64
CA ASN A 4 50.56 13.40 -29.18
C ASN A 4 49.98 12.16 -28.45
N LYS A 5 50.89 11.34 -27.90
CA LYS A 5 50.65 10.27 -26.90
C LYS A 5 50.26 10.77 -25.49
N LYS A 6 50.05 12.08 -25.30
CA LYS A 6 49.83 12.70 -23.98
C LYS A 6 48.34 12.84 -23.61
N SER A 7 47.43 12.82 -24.59
CA SER A 7 45.97 12.91 -24.35
C SER A 7 45.32 11.60 -23.90
N ASP A 8 45.95 10.46 -24.17
CA ASP A 8 45.39 9.13 -23.84
C ASP A 8 45.58 8.72 -22.38
N ILE A 9 46.53 9.34 -21.67
CA ILE A 9 46.84 9.00 -20.27
C ILE A 9 45.94 9.79 -19.30
N GLU A 10 45.51 11.00 -19.65
CA GLU A 10 44.54 11.74 -18.82
C GLU A 10 43.11 11.24 -18.97
N LEU A 11 42.71 10.73 -20.14
CA LEU A 11 41.41 10.09 -20.33
C LEU A 11 41.26 8.78 -19.54
N LYS A 12 42.33 8.00 -19.39
CA LYS A 12 42.32 6.78 -18.56
C LYS A 12 42.23 7.07 -17.06
N LYS A 13 42.68 8.24 -16.59
CA LYS A 13 42.57 8.62 -15.16
C LYS A 13 41.18 9.16 -14.80
N GLY A 14 40.46 9.78 -15.74
CA GLY A 14 39.10 10.26 -15.52
C GLY A 14 38.01 9.17 -15.45
N LEU A 15 38.27 7.98 -16.01
CA LEU A 15 37.31 6.88 -16.08
C LEU A 15 37.28 5.97 -14.84
N ILE A 16 38.18 6.18 -13.88
CA ILE A 16 38.26 5.33 -12.66
C ILE A 16 37.48 5.95 -11.48
N GLN A 17 37.02 7.21 -11.56
CA GLN A 17 36.48 7.92 -10.39
C GLN A 17 34.99 8.27 -10.38
N ASP A 18 34.21 8.04 -11.45
CA ASP A 18 32.76 8.34 -11.38
C ASP A 18 31.89 7.54 -12.39
N PRO A 19 31.08 6.56 -11.95
CA PRO A 19 30.26 5.73 -12.84
C PRO A 19 28.94 6.39 -13.29
N HIS A 20 28.64 7.64 -12.92
CA HIS A 20 27.33 8.28 -13.19
C HIS A 20 27.34 9.48 -14.15
N ARG A 21 28.42 9.72 -14.90
CA ARG A 21 28.42 10.80 -15.89
C ARG A 21 27.72 10.38 -17.19
N SER A 22 26.48 10.81 -17.38
CA SER A 22 25.72 10.65 -18.62
C SER A 22 26.32 11.54 -19.73
N PHE A 23 26.71 10.92 -20.86
CA PHE A 23 27.04 11.62 -22.09
C PHE A 23 25.81 11.70 -23.01
N PRO A 24 25.61 12.81 -23.74
CA PRO A 24 24.47 12.95 -24.65
C PRO A 24 24.61 11.99 -25.84
N MET A 25 23.52 11.29 -26.13
CA MET A 25 23.38 10.33 -27.23
C MET A 25 23.31 11.08 -28.57
N ALA A 26 24.47 11.37 -29.17
CA ALA A 26 24.56 11.70 -30.58
C ALA A 26 25.79 10.99 -31.17
N GLU A 27 25.54 10.17 -32.19
CA GLU A 27 26.50 9.50 -33.09
C GLU A 27 27.51 8.53 -32.45
N LEU A 28 27.09 7.27 -32.32
CA LEU A 28 28.00 6.14 -32.14
C LEU A 28 28.13 5.39 -33.47
N SER A 29 29.27 5.55 -34.16
CA SER A 29 29.64 4.73 -35.31
C SER A 29 29.85 3.27 -34.91
N GLN A 30 29.53 2.31 -35.79
CA GLN A 30 29.59 0.85 -35.54
C GLN A 30 30.91 0.35 -34.90
N THR A 31 32.03 1.03 -35.16
CA THR A 31 33.35 0.74 -34.58
C THR A 31 33.36 0.83 -33.04
N ARG A 32 32.64 1.80 -32.44
CA ARG A 32 32.59 1.99 -30.97
C ARG A 32 31.76 0.91 -30.26
N LEU A 33 30.72 0.38 -30.90
CA LEU A 33 29.92 -0.71 -30.33
C LEU A 33 30.72 -2.01 -30.26
N SER A 34 31.58 -2.27 -31.26
CA SER A 34 32.45 -3.45 -31.29
C SER A 34 33.49 -3.47 -30.16
N GLU A 35 33.99 -2.31 -29.74
CA GLU A 35 34.97 -2.21 -28.65
C GLU A 35 34.33 -2.38 -27.28
N ILE A 36 33.09 -1.89 -27.10
CA ILE A 36 32.30 -2.10 -25.87
C ILE A 36 31.94 -3.59 -25.72
N CYS A 37 31.52 -4.25 -26.80
CA CYS A 37 31.26 -5.70 -26.79
C CYS A 37 32.55 -6.51 -26.51
N ARG A 38 33.70 -6.09 -27.04
CA ARG A 38 35.01 -6.74 -26.80
C ARG A 38 35.49 -6.57 -25.36
N TRP A 39 35.17 -5.44 -24.71
CA TRP A 39 35.44 -5.22 -23.29
C TRP A 39 34.54 -6.07 -22.38
N MET A 40 33.25 -6.17 -22.69
CA MET A 40 32.31 -7.01 -21.95
C MET A 40 32.71 -8.50 -21.96
N TYR A 41 33.30 -8.98 -23.05
CA TYR A 41 33.75 -10.38 -23.20
C TYR A 41 35.23 -10.60 -22.87
N SER A 42 35.90 -9.66 -22.19
CA SER A 42 37.29 -9.84 -21.77
C SER A 42 37.42 -10.92 -20.67
N PRO A 43 38.40 -11.84 -20.75
CA PRO A 43 38.60 -12.87 -19.72
C PRO A 43 38.98 -12.30 -18.33
N GLU A 44 39.42 -11.04 -18.26
CA GLU A 44 39.72 -10.31 -17.02
C GLU A 44 38.44 -9.96 -16.22
N THR A 45 37.36 -9.52 -16.87
CA THR A 45 36.10 -9.15 -16.23
C THR A 45 35.35 -10.38 -15.73
N LYS A 46 35.43 -11.50 -16.47
CA LYS A 46 34.88 -12.79 -16.02
C LYS A 46 35.58 -13.31 -14.76
N LYS A 47 36.90 -13.12 -14.64
CA LYS A 47 37.67 -13.50 -13.44
C LYS A 47 37.34 -12.62 -12.23
N SER A 48 37.08 -11.32 -12.40
CA SER A 48 36.69 -10.46 -11.27
C SER A 48 35.29 -10.83 -10.75
N PHE A 49 34.35 -11.12 -11.65
CA PHE A 49 33.00 -11.54 -11.30
C PHE A 49 32.98 -12.89 -10.56
N LEU A 50 33.76 -13.87 -11.03
CA LEU A 50 33.89 -15.18 -10.37
C LEU A 50 34.53 -15.09 -8.97
N ARG A 51 35.49 -14.19 -8.76
CA ARG A 51 36.06 -13.94 -7.42
C ARG A 51 35.06 -13.26 -6.48
N GLN A 52 34.20 -12.40 -7.01
CA GLN A 52 33.18 -11.72 -6.22
C GLN A 52 32.07 -12.69 -5.81
N SER A 53 31.64 -13.59 -6.70
CA SER A 53 30.65 -14.63 -6.38
C SER A 53 31.17 -15.63 -5.34
N ASP A 54 32.44 -16.03 -5.42
CA ASP A 54 33.05 -16.93 -4.43
C ASP A 54 33.13 -16.32 -3.03
N LYS A 55 33.39 -15.00 -2.93
CA LYS A 55 33.35 -14.29 -1.65
C LYS A 55 31.94 -14.27 -1.06
N MET A 56 30.92 -14.01 -1.89
CA MET A 56 29.51 -13.98 -1.45
C MET A 56 29.03 -15.36 -0.99
N ILE A 57 29.40 -16.44 -1.70
CA ILE A 57 29.04 -17.82 -1.33
C ILE A 57 29.70 -18.21 0.01
N LYS A 58 30.98 -17.86 0.21
CA LYS A 58 31.67 -18.13 1.48
C LYS A 58 31.07 -17.35 2.66
N GLN A 59 30.59 -16.13 2.42
CA GLN A 59 29.96 -15.29 3.45
C GLN A 59 28.56 -15.80 3.82
N ALA A 60 27.78 -16.26 2.83
CA ALA A 60 26.48 -16.92 3.06
C ALA A 60 26.61 -18.24 3.84
N ALA A 61 27.63 -19.06 3.54
CA ALA A 61 27.89 -20.31 4.26
C ALA A 61 28.30 -20.08 5.73
N LEU A 62 28.96 -18.96 6.05
CA LEU A 62 29.35 -18.60 7.41
C LEU A 62 28.13 -18.13 8.24
N LEU A 63 27.20 -17.39 7.62
CA LEU A 63 25.95 -16.95 8.25
C LEU A 63 25.00 -18.12 8.52
N SER A 64 24.93 -19.10 7.61
CA SER A 64 24.16 -20.34 7.82
C SER A 64 24.64 -21.15 9.05
N LYS A 65 25.96 -21.27 9.25
CA LYS A 65 26.53 -22.02 10.40
C LYS A 65 26.32 -21.34 11.75
N THR A 66 26.10 -20.03 11.79
CA THR A 66 25.90 -19.29 13.05
C THR A 66 24.43 -19.29 13.50
N MET A 67 23.48 -19.42 12.57
CA MET A 67 22.04 -19.46 12.86
C MET A 67 21.54 -20.82 13.37
N LEU A 68 22.29 -21.92 13.14
CA LEU A 68 21.84 -23.27 13.49
C LEU A 68 22.11 -23.68 14.96
N LYS A 69 22.82 -22.85 15.74
CA LYS A 69 23.23 -23.20 17.12
C LYS A 69 22.40 -22.55 18.24
N LYS A 70 21.34 -21.78 17.94
CA LYS A 70 20.64 -20.98 18.96
C LYS A 70 19.15 -21.22 19.27
N PRO A 71 18.40 -22.18 18.69
CA PRO A 71 17.03 -22.44 19.18
C PRO A 71 16.90 -23.67 20.10
N LEU A 72 17.94 -24.49 20.28
CA LEU A 72 17.77 -25.79 20.96
C LEU A 72 17.78 -25.73 22.51
N LEU A 73 18.04 -24.56 23.11
CA LEU A 73 18.18 -24.43 24.57
C LEU A 73 16.92 -23.89 25.27
N LEU A 74 15.91 -23.45 24.52
CA LEU A 74 14.68 -22.85 25.09
C LEU A 74 13.46 -23.79 25.14
N ILE A 75 13.52 -24.96 24.49
CA ILE A 75 12.38 -25.88 24.40
C ILE A 75 12.35 -26.89 25.57
N ALA A 76 13.43 -27.00 26.37
CA ALA A 76 13.53 -27.98 27.46
C ALA A 76 13.03 -27.49 28.84
N LEU A 77 12.55 -26.25 28.98
CA LEU A 77 12.18 -25.65 30.28
C LEU A 77 10.68 -25.42 30.50
N SER A 78 9.81 -25.79 29.55
CA SER A 78 8.36 -25.52 29.62
C SER A 78 7.47 -26.75 29.86
N LEU A 79 8.04 -27.92 30.18
CA LEU A 79 7.31 -29.20 30.15
C LEU A 79 7.19 -29.95 31.50
N THR A 80 7.40 -29.29 32.64
CA THR A 80 7.28 -29.97 33.96
C THR A 80 6.50 -29.15 35.01
N LEU A 81 5.32 -28.64 34.68
CA LEU A 81 4.42 -28.07 35.70
C LEU A 81 2.95 -28.08 35.26
N SER A 82 2.36 -29.25 35.03
CA SER A 82 0.90 -29.38 34.97
C SER A 82 0.43 -30.83 35.14
N THR A 83 0.64 -31.41 36.31
CA THR A 83 -0.16 -32.56 36.77
C THR A 83 -0.23 -32.49 38.30
N ASP A 84 -1.37 -32.03 38.82
CA ASP A 84 -2.05 -32.57 40.01
C ASP A 84 -3.13 -31.61 40.49
N MET A 85 -4.40 -31.97 40.23
CA MET A 85 -5.42 -32.10 41.28
C MET A 85 -6.76 -32.53 40.67
N LEU A 86 -7.08 -33.81 40.88
CA LEU A 86 -8.44 -34.34 40.94
C LEU A 86 -8.81 -34.55 42.42
N PHE A 87 -10.09 -34.86 42.67
CA PHE A 87 -10.82 -34.99 43.95
C PHE A 87 -11.45 -33.67 44.45
N THR A 88 -12.74 -33.56 44.79
CA THR A 88 -13.86 -34.50 44.91
C THR A 88 -15.17 -33.72 44.99
N SER A 89 -16.26 -34.35 44.53
CA SER A 89 -17.64 -33.85 44.70
C SER A 89 -18.10 -33.90 46.15
N LEU A 90 -18.90 -32.92 46.57
CA LEU A 90 -19.93 -33.09 47.60
C LEU A 90 -21.14 -32.24 47.21
N ALA A 91 -22.25 -32.93 46.96
CA ALA A 91 -23.57 -32.35 46.85
C ALA A 91 -24.03 -31.92 48.25
N VAL A 92 -24.49 -30.68 48.40
CA VAL A 92 -25.31 -30.26 49.54
C VAL A 92 -26.55 -29.56 49.01
N THR A 93 -27.65 -29.99 49.60
CA THR A 93 -29.06 -29.73 49.36
C THR A 93 -29.47 -28.26 49.44
N ALA A 94 -30.47 -27.94 48.62
CA ALA A 94 -31.24 -26.70 48.60
C ALA A 94 -31.84 -26.30 49.96
N MET A 95 -32.06 -24.99 50.17
CA MET A 95 -33.39 -24.38 50.37
C MET A 95 -33.31 -22.85 50.62
N PRO A 96 -34.42 -22.09 50.49
CA PRO A 96 -34.43 -20.75 49.91
C PRO A 96 -34.74 -19.62 50.91
N SER A 97 -34.75 -18.39 50.36
CA SER A 97 -35.52 -17.19 50.77
C SER A 97 -34.71 -16.07 51.42
N GLY A 98 -34.73 -14.93 50.72
CA GLY A 98 -34.16 -13.67 51.18
C GLY A 98 -34.21 -12.65 50.05
N THR A 99 -35.40 -12.27 49.62
CA THR A 99 -35.63 -11.21 48.64
C THR A 99 -35.28 -9.86 49.27
N THR A 100 -34.02 -9.48 49.28
CA THR A 100 -33.63 -8.07 49.50
C THR A 100 -33.82 -7.32 48.20
N VAL A 101 -34.97 -6.66 48.08
CA VAL A 101 -35.19 -5.58 47.11
C VAL A 101 -34.27 -4.42 47.51
N ALA A 102 -33.06 -4.40 46.98
CA ALA A 102 -32.24 -3.19 46.98
C ALA A 102 -32.93 -2.19 46.04
N GLN A 103 -33.56 -1.18 46.63
CA GLN A 103 -34.07 -0.03 45.90
C GLN A 103 -32.90 0.68 45.22
N VAL A 104 -32.74 0.43 43.91
CA VAL A 104 -31.90 1.25 43.04
C VAL A 104 -32.52 2.64 43.00
N ASN A 105 -31.96 3.54 43.80
CA ASN A 105 -32.19 4.96 43.72
C ASN A 105 -31.74 5.43 42.33
N ARG A 106 -32.67 5.49 41.37
CA ARG A 106 -32.43 6.07 40.05
C ARG A 106 -32.28 7.58 40.22
N GLN A 107 -31.06 8.01 40.50
CA GLN A 107 -30.65 9.37 40.21
C GLN A 107 -30.83 9.58 38.70
N PRO A 108 -31.49 10.67 38.26
CA PRO A 108 -31.53 11.00 36.85
C PRO A 108 -30.09 11.17 36.38
N ALA A 109 -29.66 10.29 35.47
CA ALA A 109 -28.36 10.37 34.84
C ALA A 109 -28.24 11.78 34.23
N LYS A 110 -27.28 12.56 34.72
CA LYS A 110 -26.86 13.80 34.07
C LYS A 110 -26.64 13.48 32.59
N PRO A 111 -27.16 14.29 31.65
CA PRO A 111 -26.93 14.03 30.23
C PRO A 111 -25.42 13.90 30.04
N ALA A 112 -24.98 12.74 29.54
CA ALA A 112 -23.60 12.52 29.21
C ALA A 112 -23.17 13.65 28.26
N PHE A 113 -22.21 14.45 28.72
CA PHE A 113 -21.61 15.50 27.91
C PHE A 113 -20.97 14.80 26.72
N LYS A 114 -21.66 14.77 25.57
CA LYS A 114 -21.04 14.31 24.33
C LYS A 114 -19.91 15.29 24.04
N PRO A 115 -18.63 14.87 24.12
CA PRO A 115 -17.54 15.77 23.78
C PRO A 115 -17.80 16.30 22.37
N LYS A 116 -17.65 17.62 22.18
CA LYS A 116 -17.69 18.25 20.86
C LYS A 116 -16.84 17.39 19.91
N ARG A 117 -17.46 16.84 18.85
CA ARG A 117 -16.80 16.06 17.80
C ARG A 117 -15.44 16.70 17.49
N ARG A 118 -14.37 15.91 17.59
CA ARG A 118 -12.99 16.37 17.38
C ARG A 118 -12.89 17.18 16.09
N SER A 119 -12.16 18.28 16.19
CA SER A 119 -11.89 19.24 15.13
C SER A 119 -11.19 18.59 13.93
N LEU A 120 -11.82 18.68 12.75
CA LEU A 120 -11.25 18.52 11.40
C LEU A 120 -10.35 17.29 11.22
N LEU A 121 -10.88 16.21 10.60
CA LEU A 121 -10.07 15.07 10.19
C LEU A 121 -8.91 15.50 9.27
N ARG A 122 -7.70 15.07 9.60
CA ARG A 122 -6.48 15.33 8.83
C ARG A 122 -5.67 14.04 8.74
N PHE A 123 -5.03 13.82 7.60
CA PHE A 123 -4.09 12.72 7.42
C PHE A 123 -2.69 13.15 7.86
N LYS A 124 -2.04 12.37 8.73
CA LYS A 124 -0.72 12.70 9.25
C LYS A 124 0.36 12.07 8.37
N VAL A 125 1.13 12.90 7.69
CA VAL A 125 2.36 12.48 7.01
C VAL A 125 3.54 13.26 7.60
N PRO A 126 4.56 12.60 8.17
CA PRO A 126 5.75 13.28 8.68
C PRO A 126 6.49 14.00 7.55
N GLY A 127 6.57 15.33 7.63
CA GLY A 127 7.28 16.19 6.68
C GLY A 127 6.78 16.03 5.25
N VAL A 128 5.86 16.87 4.78
CA VAL A 128 5.30 16.77 3.43
C VAL A 128 5.92 17.82 2.52
N ARG A 129 6.36 17.42 1.31
CA ARG A 129 6.49 18.38 0.20
C ARG A 129 5.14 18.43 -0.50
N SER A 130 4.64 19.63 -0.79
CA SER A 130 3.57 19.78 -1.79
C SER A 130 4.13 19.29 -3.13
N GLY A 131 3.92 18.01 -3.42
CA GLY A 131 4.43 17.34 -4.61
C GLY A 131 3.44 17.51 -5.75
N ARG A 132 3.94 17.75 -6.96
CA ARG A 132 3.10 17.80 -8.18
C ARG A 132 2.59 16.43 -8.64
N ASN A 133 3.03 15.35 -7.97
CA ASN A 133 2.79 13.95 -8.36
C ASN A 133 2.13 13.16 -7.22
N LEU A 134 1.01 13.69 -6.70
CA LEU A 134 0.12 12.98 -5.76
C LEU A 134 -0.81 11.99 -6.49
N GLU A 135 -0.75 12.02 -7.81
CA GLU A 135 -1.38 11.11 -8.75
C GLU A 135 -0.28 10.19 -9.28
N ALA A 136 -0.08 9.01 -8.67
CA ALA A 136 0.85 8.02 -9.22
C ALA A 136 0.14 7.15 -10.26
N GLY A 137 0.85 6.84 -11.36
CA GLY A 137 0.29 6.11 -12.49
C GLY A 137 -0.82 6.93 -13.15
N ALA A 138 -0.46 7.82 -14.06
CA ALA A 138 -1.44 8.58 -14.80
C ALA A 138 -1.12 8.47 -16.28
N ALA A 139 -1.86 7.63 -16.98
CA ALA A 139 -1.78 7.50 -18.43
C ALA A 139 -3.06 8.07 -19.06
N ARG A 140 -2.87 8.71 -20.22
CA ARG A 140 -3.98 9.04 -21.12
C ARG A 140 -4.24 7.85 -22.02
N GLY A 141 -5.49 7.70 -22.46
CA GLY A 141 -5.90 6.65 -23.37
C GLY A 141 -6.92 7.18 -24.37
N GLN A 142 -7.19 6.43 -25.43
CA GLN A 142 -8.08 6.88 -26.50
C GLN A 142 -9.50 7.22 -26.03
N CYS A 143 -9.94 6.58 -24.94
CA CYS A 143 -11.25 6.76 -24.34
C CYS A 143 -11.31 7.83 -23.22
N SER A 144 -10.19 8.45 -22.84
CA SER A 144 -10.14 9.51 -21.81
C SER A 144 -9.17 10.63 -22.20
N PRO A 145 -9.64 11.86 -22.48
CA PRO A 145 -8.80 12.97 -22.91
C PRO A 145 -7.85 13.45 -21.80
N GLN A 146 -8.20 13.19 -20.54
CA GLN A 146 -7.41 13.48 -19.36
C GLN A 146 -6.83 12.17 -18.77
N ALA A 147 -5.72 12.26 -18.07
CA ALA A 147 -5.13 11.10 -17.43
C ALA A 147 -5.97 10.69 -16.21
N ILE A 148 -6.22 9.40 -16.04
CA ILE A 148 -6.78 8.89 -14.79
C ILE A 148 -5.68 8.88 -13.72
N SER A 149 -6.05 8.94 -12.43
CA SER A 149 -5.07 9.04 -11.35
C SER A 149 -5.42 8.22 -10.12
N ALA A 150 -4.44 7.53 -9.55
CA ALA A 150 -4.62 6.88 -8.25
C ALA A 150 -4.76 7.94 -7.13
N VAL A 151 -5.72 7.75 -6.22
CA VAL A 151 -5.91 8.62 -5.05
C VAL A 151 -5.00 8.13 -3.92
N LEU A 152 -3.76 8.63 -3.90
CA LEU A 152 -2.71 8.20 -2.98
C LEU A 152 -2.35 9.27 -1.95
N SER A 153 -1.67 8.82 -0.90
CA SER A 153 -1.13 9.71 0.13
C SER A 153 0.09 10.49 -0.39
N PRO A 154 0.39 11.67 0.18
CA PRO A 154 1.54 12.45 -0.22
C PRO A 154 2.84 11.80 0.26
N LYS A 155 3.88 11.88 -0.59
CA LYS A 155 5.21 11.35 -0.26
C LYS A 155 5.84 12.13 0.90
N SER A 156 6.38 11.41 1.88
CA SER A 156 7.18 12.01 2.96
C SER A 156 8.49 12.58 2.41
N LEU A 157 8.96 13.68 3.00
CA LEU A 157 10.25 14.32 2.74
C LEU A 157 11.44 13.42 3.12
N ALA A 158 11.22 12.46 4.02
CA ALA A 158 12.22 11.48 4.41
C ALA A 158 12.43 10.37 3.35
N MET A 159 11.49 10.24 2.42
CA MET A 159 11.55 9.22 1.36
C MET A 159 12.62 9.60 0.33
N GLY A 160 13.49 8.65 0.00
CA GLY A 160 14.50 8.81 -1.03
C GLY A 160 13.86 9.09 -2.40
N LYS A 161 14.52 9.88 -3.27
CA LYS A 161 13.99 10.20 -4.61
C LYS A 161 13.70 8.96 -5.47
N THR A 162 14.38 7.85 -5.19
CA THR A 162 14.28 6.57 -5.90
C THR A 162 13.36 5.57 -5.21
N GLU A 163 12.82 5.90 -4.05
CA GLU A 163 11.93 5.00 -3.32
C GLU A 163 10.52 5.05 -3.93
N ILE A 164 9.94 3.86 -4.03
CA ILE A 164 8.58 3.67 -4.51
C ILE A 164 7.64 3.93 -3.32
N PRO A 165 6.67 4.85 -3.44
CA PRO A 165 5.66 5.02 -2.41
C PRO A 165 4.81 3.76 -2.28
N VAL A 166 4.62 3.29 -1.06
CA VAL A 166 3.79 2.14 -0.72
C VAL A 166 2.74 2.59 0.28
N GLU A 167 1.47 2.37 -0.04
CA GLU A 167 0.36 2.62 0.87
C GLU A 167 0.28 1.49 1.90
N LEU A 168 0.05 1.83 3.16
CA LEU A 168 -0.12 0.85 4.22
C LEU A 168 -1.60 0.57 4.43
N THR A 169 -1.95 -0.70 4.65
CA THR A 169 -3.30 -1.14 5.03
C THR A 169 -3.24 -2.11 6.19
N VAL A 170 -4.24 -2.08 7.07
CA VAL A 170 -4.44 -3.14 8.07
C VAL A 170 -5.52 -4.13 7.64
N SER A 171 -6.36 -3.74 6.66
CA SER A 171 -7.34 -4.61 6.03
C SER A 171 -6.68 -5.68 5.16
N ASP A 172 -7.21 -6.91 5.23
CA ASP A 172 -6.94 -7.98 4.27
C ASP A 172 -7.57 -7.72 2.89
N ARG A 173 -8.60 -6.87 2.84
CA ARG A 173 -9.39 -6.54 1.65
C ARG A 173 -9.48 -5.03 1.49
N PRO A 174 -8.37 -4.36 1.15
CA PRO A 174 -8.37 -2.92 0.96
C PRO A 174 -9.28 -2.50 -0.21
N THR A 175 -9.67 -1.24 -0.17
CA THR A 175 -10.35 -0.56 -1.27
C THR A 175 -9.36 0.35 -1.98
N PHE A 176 -9.33 0.27 -3.30
CA PHE A 176 -8.50 1.09 -4.17
C PHE A 176 -9.32 2.23 -4.75
N PHE A 177 -8.81 3.45 -4.64
CA PHE A 177 -9.47 4.66 -5.12
C PHE A 177 -8.75 5.22 -6.34
N VAL A 178 -9.48 5.40 -7.45
CA VAL A 178 -8.96 5.96 -8.70
C VAL A 178 -9.87 7.09 -9.17
N ASN A 179 -9.32 8.28 -9.33
CA ASN A 179 -9.99 9.39 -9.96
C ASN A 179 -10.00 9.18 -11.48
N VAL A 180 -11.20 9.09 -12.03
CA VAL A 180 -11.45 8.90 -13.45
C VAL A 180 -12.16 10.15 -13.96
N PRO A 181 -11.47 11.00 -14.76
CA PRO A 181 -12.11 12.08 -15.50
C PRO A 181 -13.15 11.55 -16.50
N GLU A 182 -13.77 12.45 -17.26
CA GLU A 182 -14.71 12.06 -18.31
C GLU A 182 -14.13 11.01 -19.26
N THR A 183 -14.81 9.88 -19.38
CA THR A 183 -14.37 8.72 -20.19
C THR A 183 -15.53 8.11 -20.97
N SER A 184 -15.23 7.58 -22.16
CA SER A 184 -16.15 6.76 -22.96
C SER A 184 -16.08 5.26 -22.63
N ALA A 185 -15.09 4.84 -21.85
CA ALA A 185 -14.91 3.44 -21.46
C ALA A 185 -16.13 2.90 -20.71
N LYS A 186 -16.52 1.66 -21.03
CA LYS A 186 -17.61 0.95 -20.33
C LYS A 186 -17.10 -0.09 -19.34
N GLN A 187 -15.81 -0.40 -19.38
CA GLN A 187 -15.20 -1.41 -18.53
C GLN A 187 -13.85 -0.95 -17.95
N ALA A 188 -13.67 -1.31 -16.69
CA ALA A 188 -12.46 -1.44 -15.87
C ALA A 188 -11.69 -2.75 -16.12
N SER A 189 -10.36 -2.79 -16.08
CA SER A 189 -9.62 -3.99 -15.65
C SER A 189 -8.79 -3.65 -14.42
N PHE A 190 -8.95 -4.44 -13.36
CA PHE A 190 -8.14 -4.37 -12.16
C PHE A 190 -7.17 -5.55 -12.12
N LEU A 191 -5.90 -5.26 -11.94
CA LEU A 191 -4.81 -6.23 -11.87
C LEU A 191 -4.05 -6.06 -10.55
N LEU A 192 -3.88 -7.15 -9.81
CA LEU A 192 -3.05 -7.24 -8.62
C LEU A 192 -1.92 -8.24 -8.87
N MET A 193 -0.70 -7.84 -8.56
CA MET A 193 0.51 -8.63 -8.75
C MET A 193 1.32 -8.70 -7.45
N ASN A 194 2.17 -9.71 -7.35
CA ASN A 194 3.16 -9.81 -6.27
C ASN A 194 4.22 -8.69 -6.37
N GLU A 195 5.11 -8.62 -5.37
CA GLU A 195 6.15 -7.58 -5.29
C GLU A 195 7.10 -7.60 -6.50
N ALA A 196 7.46 -8.78 -6.99
CA ALA A 196 8.35 -8.95 -8.13
C ALA A 196 7.71 -8.58 -9.48
N LYS A 197 6.37 -8.41 -9.53
CA LYS A 197 5.57 -8.19 -10.75
C LYS A 197 5.73 -9.28 -11.81
N ASP A 198 6.05 -10.50 -11.39
CA ASP A 198 6.17 -11.66 -12.26
C ASP A 198 4.97 -12.61 -12.12
N GLN A 199 4.14 -12.43 -11.09
CA GLN A 199 2.95 -13.22 -10.85
C GLN A 199 1.70 -12.34 -10.74
N VAL A 200 0.69 -12.66 -11.54
CA VAL A 200 -0.67 -12.12 -11.41
C VAL A 200 -1.40 -12.90 -10.31
N LEU A 201 -1.89 -12.18 -9.30
CA LEU A 201 -2.60 -12.74 -8.16
C LEU A 201 -4.12 -12.59 -8.30
N LEU A 202 -4.58 -11.51 -8.92
CA LEU A 202 -5.98 -11.24 -9.20
C LEU A 202 -6.09 -10.40 -10.47
N GLU A 203 -6.99 -10.78 -11.36
CA GLU A 203 -7.42 -9.95 -12.49
C GLU A 203 -8.96 -9.96 -12.55
N LYS A 204 -9.59 -8.78 -12.62
CA LYS A 204 -11.04 -8.64 -12.68
C LYS A 204 -11.44 -7.55 -13.68
N THR A 205 -12.39 -7.88 -14.54
CA THR A 205 -13.06 -6.89 -15.39
C THR A 205 -14.24 -6.29 -14.62
N LEU A 206 -14.31 -4.96 -14.56
CA LEU A 206 -15.30 -4.21 -13.80
C LEU A 206 -16.20 -3.44 -14.76
N SER A 207 -17.51 -3.42 -14.51
CA SER A 207 -18.41 -2.61 -15.34
C SER A 207 -18.45 -1.17 -14.84
N LEU A 208 -18.29 -0.19 -15.74
CA LEU A 208 -18.38 1.23 -15.41
C LEU A 208 -19.79 1.72 -15.69
N THR A 209 -20.50 2.11 -14.63
CA THR A 209 -21.87 2.65 -14.71
C THR A 209 -21.91 4.17 -14.90
N THR A 210 -20.77 4.84 -14.74
CA THR A 210 -20.65 6.29 -14.81
C THR A 210 -19.51 6.70 -15.74
N THR A 211 -19.55 7.94 -16.20
CA THR A 211 -18.55 8.49 -17.13
C THR A 211 -17.46 9.29 -16.44
N SER A 212 -17.56 9.59 -15.14
CA SER A 212 -16.53 10.32 -14.37
C SER A 212 -16.75 10.22 -12.85
N GLY A 213 -15.68 10.23 -12.07
CA GLY A 213 -15.69 10.34 -10.61
C GLY A 213 -14.54 9.56 -9.96
N ILE A 214 -14.60 9.41 -8.64
CA ILE A 214 -13.67 8.55 -7.89
C ILE A 214 -14.26 7.15 -7.83
N ILE A 215 -13.65 6.25 -8.57
CA ILE A 215 -13.92 4.82 -8.52
C ILE A 215 -13.34 4.24 -7.24
N ALA A 216 -14.15 3.49 -6.50
CA ALA A 216 -13.75 2.71 -5.33
C ALA A 216 -13.95 1.22 -5.61
N TYR A 217 -12.86 0.45 -5.65
CA TYR A 217 -12.90 -0.99 -5.88
C TYR A 217 -12.34 -1.74 -4.68
N THR A 218 -13.16 -2.58 -4.05
CA THR A 218 -12.76 -3.40 -2.88
C THR A 218 -12.36 -4.79 -3.35
N LEU A 219 -11.30 -5.37 -2.78
CA LEU A 219 -10.94 -6.75 -3.12
C LEU A 219 -12.11 -7.70 -2.85
N PRO A 220 -12.45 -8.57 -3.82
CA PRO A 220 -13.65 -9.38 -3.77
C PRO A 220 -13.51 -10.53 -2.79
N ALA A 221 -14.64 -11.00 -2.26
CA ALA A 221 -14.68 -12.05 -1.24
C ALA A 221 -14.09 -13.40 -1.70
N ASP A 222 -14.10 -13.67 -3.01
CA ASP A 222 -13.54 -14.88 -3.63
C ASP A 222 -12.01 -14.89 -3.68
N PHE A 223 -11.36 -13.74 -3.47
CA PHE A 223 -9.91 -13.66 -3.29
C PHE A 223 -9.53 -13.98 -1.84
N GLN A 224 -8.38 -14.61 -1.59
CA GLN A 224 -7.97 -14.98 -0.22
C GLN A 224 -7.66 -13.78 0.71
N GLY A 225 -7.49 -12.58 0.12
CA GLY A 225 -7.06 -11.38 0.83
C GLY A 225 -5.53 -11.20 0.76
N LEU A 226 -5.07 -10.00 1.11
CA LEU A 226 -3.65 -9.68 1.21
C LEU A 226 -3.04 -10.37 2.44
N GLU A 227 -1.84 -10.91 2.30
CA GLU A 227 -1.09 -11.46 3.42
C GLU A 227 -0.34 -10.35 4.16
N VAL A 228 -0.17 -10.54 5.46
CA VAL A 228 0.50 -9.58 6.35
C VAL A 228 2.01 -9.54 6.04
N GLU A 229 2.60 -8.34 6.11
CA GLU A 229 3.98 -7.99 5.74
C GLU A 229 4.34 -8.33 4.28
N LYS A 230 3.34 -8.35 3.38
CA LYS A 230 3.57 -8.50 1.94
C LYS A 230 3.18 -7.26 1.16
N LYS A 231 4.01 -6.96 0.16
CA LYS A 231 3.82 -5.86 -0.80
C LYS A 231 3.22 -6.37 -2.10
N TYR A 232 2.33 -5.55 -2.64
CA TYR A 232 1.61 -5.85 -3.86
C TYR A 232 1.61 -4.63 -4.78
N SER A 233 1.73 -4.88 -6.07
CA SER A 233 1.55 -3.89 -7.12
C SER A 233 0.15 -4.01 -7.68
N TRP A 234 -0.59 -2.91 -7.79
CA TRP A 234 -1.91 -2.91 -8.40
C TRP A 234 -1.97 -1.94 -9.58
N ARG A 235 -2.86 -2.23 -10.54
CA ARG A 235 -3.16 -1.37 -11.67
C ARG A 235 -4.66 -1.44 -11.99
N LEU A 236 -5.27 -0.29 -12.22
CA LEU A 236 -6.59 -0.17 -12.83
C LEU A 236 -6.42 0.45 -14.22
N SER A 237 -6.96 -0.20 -15.26
CA SER A 237 -6.88 0.28 -16.65
C SER A 237 -8.29 0.44 -17.21
N LEU A 238 -8.59 1.58 -17.84
CA LEU A 238 -9.80 1.78 -18.61
C LEU A 238 -9.71 1.01 -19.92
N LEU A 239 -10.68 0.14 -20.19
CA LEU A 239 -10.72 -0.64 -21.43
C LEU A 239 -11.32 0.24 -22.53
N CYS A 240 -10.46 0.87 -23.33
CA CYS A 240 -10.89 1.77 -24.40
C CYS A 240 -11.42 1.01 -25.62
N ASP A 241 -10.76 -0.09 -25.96
CA ASP A 241 -11.25 -1.09 -26.92
C ASP A 241 -11.36 -2.44 -26.19
N PRO A 242 -12.54 -2.81 -25.68
CA PRO A 242 -12.71 -4.07 -24.96
C PRO A 242 -12.66 -5.29 -25.88
N THR A 243 -12.76 -5.10 -27.21
CA THR A 243 -12.72 -6.19 -28.21
C THR A 243 -11.35 -6.37 -28.85
N GLY A 244 -10.50 -5.34 -28.76
CA GLY A 244 -9.14 -5.35 -29.26
C GLY A 244 -8.19 -6.16 -28.39
N SER A 245 -7.18 -6.76 -29.03
CA SER A 245 -6.07 -7.44 -28.34
C SER A 245 -4.98 -6.49 -27.87
N ASP A 246 -4.90 -5.27 -28.43
CA ASP A 246 -3.93 -4.26 -28.04
C ASP A 246 -4.46 -3.38 -26.90
N ARG A 247 -3.83 -3.50 -25.74
CA ARG A 247 -4.14 -2.72 -24.53
C ARG A 247 -3.14 -1.60 -24.25
N SER A 248 -2.17 -1.38 -25.14
CA SER A 248 -1.10 -0.41 -24.94
C SER A 248 -1.60 1.04 -24.86
N GLY A 249 -2.78 1.31 -25.43
CA GLY A 249 -3.47 2.60 -25.40
C GLY A 249 -4.44 2.81 -24.24
N ASP A 250 -4.58 1.84 -23.32
CA ASP A 250 -5.51 1.95 -22.19
C ASP A 250 -4.96 2.93 -21.13
N ALA A 251 -5.78 3.94 -20.80
CA ALA A 251 -5.49 4.83 -19.67
C ALA A 251 -5.45 4.01 -18.39
N ASN A 252 -4.42 4.17 -17.56
CA ASN A 252 -4.25 3.38 -16.35
C ASN A 252 -3.72 4.19 -15.18
N ALA A 253 -4.09 3.73 -13.99
CA ALA A 253 -3.57 4.15 -12.71
C ALA A 253 -3.02 2.98 -11.93
N SER A 254 -1.97 3.22 -11.15
CA SER A 254 -1.25 2.14 -10.47
C SER A 254 -0.63 2.62 -9.18
N GLY A 255 -0.46 1.70 -8.24
CA GLY A 255 0.20 1.98 -6.98
C GLY A 255 0.75 0.70 -6.34
N TRP A 256 1.26 0.89 -5.14
CA TRP A 256 1.73 -0.19 -4.29
C TRP A 256 0.98 -0.17 -2.98
N ILE A 257 0.74 -1.35 -2.44
CA ILE A 257 0.07 -1.52 -1.15
C ILE A 257 0.76 -2.62 -0.36
N GLU A 258 0.87 -2.42 0.95
CA GLU A 258 1.41 -3.38 1.89
C GLU A 258 0.42 -3.58 3.02
N ARG A 259 0.04 -4.83 3.28
CA ARG A 259 -0.74 -5.15 4.47
C ARG A 259 0.22 -5.29 5.64
N VAL A 260 0.03 -4.49 6.68
CA VAL A 260 0.88 -4.50 7.87
C VAL A 260 0.10 -4.90 9.11
N THR A 261 0.82 -5.45 10.08
CA THR A 261 0.27 -5.62 11.43
C THR A 261 0.24 -4.26 12.13
N PRO A 262 -0.92 -3.82 12.68
CA PRO A 262 -0.92 -2.61 13.51
C PRO A 262 -0.03 -2.80 14.73
N THR A 263 0.65 -1.74 15.17
CA THR A 263 1.42 -1.79 16.42
C THR A 263 0.49 -2.11 17.60
N PRO A 264 0.96 -2.72 18.70
CA PRO A 264 0.09 -3.08 19.84
C PRO A 264 -0.72 -1.89 20.38
N LYS A 265 -0.10 -0.70 20.40
CA LYS A 265 -0.77 0.54 20.78
C LYS A 265 -1.92 0.89 19.85
N VAL A 266 -1.69 0.83 18.54
CA VAL A 266 -2.70 1.17 17.52
C VAL A 266 -3.81 0.13 17.48
N ALA A 267 -3.48 -1.16 17.64
CA ALA A 267 -4.48 -2.22 17.78
C ALA A 267 -5.40 -1.95 18.99
N GLN A 268 -4.82 -1.62 20.14
CA GLN A 268 -5.58 -1.27 21.35
C GLN A 268 -6.44 0.00 21.16
N GLU A 269 -5.92 1.02 20.48
CA GLU A 269 -6.69 2.23 20.14
C GLU A 269 -7.89 1.90 19.23
N LEU A 270 -7.69 1.05 18.21
CA LEU A 270 -8.75 0.60 17.31
C LEU A 270 -9.81 -0.24 18.02
N GLU A 271 -9.41 -1.11 18.95
CA GLU A 271 -10.33 -1.92 19.77
C GLU A 271 -11.18 -1.06 20.72
N ASN A 272 -10.59 -0.01 21.29
CA ASN A 272 -11.28 0.89 22.22
C ASN A 272 -12.14 1.96 21.53
N ALA A 273 -11.99 2.16 20.21
CA ALA A 273 -12.72 3.16 19.46
C ALA A 273 -14.19 2.72 19.27
N THR A 274 -15.09 3.35 20.04
CA THR A 274 -16.54 3.08 19.97
C THR A 274 -17.24 3.88 18.88
N ASP A 275 -16.77 5.11 18.63
CA ASP A 275 -17.29 5.97 17.56
C ASP A 275 -16.54 5.72 16.24
N ALA A 276 -17.30 5.61 15.14
CA ALA A 276 -16.73 5.37 13.81
C ALA A 276 -15.71 6.44 13.39
N ILE A 277 -15.94 7.70 13.80
CA ILE A 277 -15.05 8.82 13.48
C ILE A 277 -13.71 8.74 14.22
N ASP A 278 -13.69 8.19 15.44
CA ASP A 278 -12.45 8.00 16.19
C ASP A 278 -11.60 6.90 15.54
N ARG A 279 -12.22 5.82 15.09
CA ARG A 279 -11.54 4.76 14.32
C ARG A 279 -10.93 5.31 13.03
N ILE A 280 -11.66 6.17 12.29
CA ILE A 280 -11.16 6.86 11.09
C ILE A 280 -9.96 7.76 11.44
N ALA A 281 -10.01 8.50 12.55
CA ALA A 281 -8.91 9.35 12.99
C ALA A 281 -7.66 8.52 13.32
N ILE A 282 -7.82 7.37 13.98
CA ILE A 282 -6.70 6.45 14.27
C ILE A 282 -6.05 5.96 12.97
N TYR A 283 -6.84 5.59 11.96
CA TYR A 283 -6.28 5.24 10.65
C TYR A 283 -5.48 6.38 10.03
N ALA A 284 -6.04 7.60 10.08
CA ALA A 284 -5.45 8.78 9.48
C ALA A 284 -4.15 9.23 10.17
N GLU A 285 -4.07 9.06 11.49
CA GLU A 285 -2.90 9.43 12.30
C GLU A 285 -1.74 8.43 12.16
N ASN A 286 -2.04 7.19 11.79
CA ASN A 286 -1.08 6.09 11.67
C ASN A 286 -0.68 5.74 10.24
N GLY A 287 -1.12 6.53 9.24
CA GLY A 287 -0.67 6.39 7.86
C GLY A 287 -1.46 5.36 7.03
N TYR A 288 -2.61 4.89 7.52
CA TYR A 288 -3.46 3.94 6.81
C TYR A 288 -4.44 4.67 5.88
N TRP A 289 -3.93 5.22 4.78
CA TRP A 289 -4.67 6.12 3.88
C TRP A 289 -5.89 5.45 3.24
N GLN A 290 -5.72 4.24 2.69
CA GLN A 290 -6.80 3.52 2.02
C GLN A 290 -7.90 3.13 3.01
N ASP A 291 -7.54 2.68 4.22
CA ASP A 291 -8.49 2.41 5.31
C ASP A 291 -9.23 3.69 5.75
N THR A 292 -8.53 4.83 5.84
CA THR A 292 -9.12 6.13 6.17
C THR A 292 -10.16 6.55 5.11
N LEU A 293 -9.79 6.49 3.83
CA LEU A 293 -10.67 6.83 2.72
C LEU A 293 -11.91 5.94 2.70
N LYS A 294 -11.71 4.62 2.83
CA LYS A 294 -12.82 3.65 2.83
C LYS A 294 -13.78 3.88 3.99
N ALA A 295 -13.26 3.95 5.21
CA ALA A 295 -14.11 4.10 6.38
C ALA A 295 -14.88 5.43 6.37
N LEU A 296 -14.27 6.52 5.90
CA LEU A 296 -14.96 7.80 5.77
C LEU A 296 -15.97 7.82 4.61
N ALA A 297 -15.65 7.20 3.47
CA ALA A 297 -16.57 7.07 2.34
C ALA A 297 -17.83 6.28 2.74
N ASP A 298 -17.67 5.16 3.45
CA ASP A 298 -18.77 4.34 3.96
C ASP A 298 -19.62 5.11 4.97
N LEU A 299 -18.98 5.81 5.92
CA LEU A 299 -19.69 6.56 6.94
C LEU A 299 -20.53 7.70 6.33
N ARG A 300 -20.01 8.36 5.28
CA ARG A 300 -20.74 9.35 4.49
C ARG A 300 -21.90 8.74 3.71
N ALA A 301 -21.70 7.58 3.09
CA ALA A 301 -22.76 6.89 2.35
C ALA A 301 -23.91 6.49 3.28
N ALA A 302 -23.60 6.07 4.52
CA ALA A 302 -24.59 5.77 5.54
C ALA A 302 -25.27 7.02 6.13
N ASN A 303 -24.63 8.20 6.06
CA ASN A 303 -25.11 9.44 6.66
C ASN A 303 -24.96 10.62 5.68
N PRO A 304 -25.67 10.61 4.54
CA PRO A 304 -25.44 11.55 3.43
C PRO A 304 -25.71 13.02 3.78
N ASN A 305 -26.54 13.27 4.79
CA ASN A 305 -26.95 14.61 5.22
C ASN A 305 -26.14 15.15 6.42
N ASP A 306 -25.09 14.44 6.89
CA ASP A 306 -24.26 14.90 8.01
C ASP A 306 -23.22 15.94 7.54
N PRO A 307 -23.36 17.23 7.92
CA PRO A 307 -22.46 18.30 7.47
C PRO A 307 -21.05 18.18 8.07
N ASP A 308 -20.87 17.48 9.19
CA ASP A 308 -19.55 17.24 9.76
C ASP A 308 -18.79 16.22 8.92
N LEU A 309 -19.47 15.20 8.40
CA LEU A 309 -18.87 14.23 7.47
C LEU A 309 -18.56 14.87 6.11
N ALA A 310 -19.41 15.80 5.65
CA ALA A 310 -19.13 16.68 4.52
C ALA A 310 -17.80 17.43 4.71
N SER A 311 -17.65 18.06 5.88
CA SER A 311 -16.47 18.82 6.26
C SER A 311 -15.24 17.93 6.42
N ASN A 312 -15.34 16.79 7.10
CA ASN A 312 -14.21 15.87 7.33
C ASN A 312 -13.62 15.34 6.01
N TRP A 313 -14.46 15.02 5.02
CA TRP A 313 -13.99 14.63 3.69
C TRP A 313 -13.19 15.73 3.01
N LEU A 314 -13.74 16.94 2.98
CA LEU A 314 -13.04 18.09 2.39
C LEU A 314 -11.70 18.37 3.11
N ASN A 315 -11.68 18.27 4.43
CA ASN A 315 -10.47 18.50 5.22
C ASN A 315 -9.42 17.41 5.04
N LEU A 316 -9.84 16.15 4.90
CA LEU A 316 -8.94 15.04 4.60
C LEU A 316 -8.20 15.30 3.29
N PHE A 317 -8.92 15.62 2.21
CA PHE A 317 -8.32 15.94 0.92
C PHE A 317 -7.48 17.22 0.93
N LYS A 318 -7.90 18.25 1.67
CA LYS A 318 -7.07 19.46 1.88
C LYS A 318 -5.76 19.13 2.60
N SER A 319 -5.78 18.24 3.58
CA SER A 319 -4.59 17.86 4.34
C SER A 319 -3.51 17.19 3.47
N VAL A 320 -3.91 16.58 2.36
CA VAL A 320 -3.03 15.97 1.37
C VAL A 320 -2.88 16.80 0.09
N TYR A 321 -3.28 18.07 0.09
CA TYR A 321 -3.18 18.98 -1.07
C TYR A 321 -3.97 18.54 -2.33
N LEU A 322 -5.05 17.77 -2.16
CA LEU A 322 -5.94 17.30 -3.23
C LEU A 322 -7.38 17.83 -3.11
N PRO A 323 -7.62 19.14 -2.82
CA PRO A 323 -8.96 19.64 -2.52
C PRO A 323 -9.97 19.52 -3.67
N LYS A 324 -9.50 19.40 -4.92
CA LYS A 324 -10.36 19.22 -6.11
C LYS A 324 -11.02 17.85 -6.14
N LEU A 325 -10.35 16.81 -5.64
CA LEU A 325 -10.89 15.45 -5.58
C LEU A 325 -12.05 15.34 -4.58
N ALA A 326 -12.07 16.19 -3.55
CA ALA A 326 -13.15 16.18 -2.55
C ALA A 326 -14.55 16.46 -3.14
N GLN A 327 -14.63 17.06 -4.33
CA GLN A 327 -15.88 17.42 -5.00
C GLN A 327 -16.37 16.33 -5.97
N GLN A 328 -15.54 15.33 -6.25
CA GLN A 328 -15.90 14.24 -7.16
C GLN A 328 -16.86 13.26 -6.47
N PRO A 329 -17.85 12.70 -7.19
CA PRO A 329 -18.68 11.63 -6.65
C PRO A 329 -17.82 10.38 -6.42
N ILE A 330 -18.16 9.61 -5.38
CA ILE A 330 -17.56 8.29 -5.14
C ILE A 330 -18.48 7.24 -5.76
N ILE A 331 -17.92 6.39 -6.60
CA ILE A 331 -18.62 5.31 -7.30
C ILE A 331 -18.06 3.99 -6.78
N GLN A 332 -18.87 3.25 -6.04
CA GLN A 332 -18.52 1.89 -5.64
C GLN A 332 -18.67 0.97 -6.84
N LEU A 333 -17.61 0.22 -7.17
CA LEU A 333 -17.71 -0.86 -8.15
C LEU A 333 -18.02 -2.15 -7.42
N ASP A 334 -19.27 -2.58 -7.53
CA ASP A 334 -19.66 -3.90 -7.11
C ASP A 334 -19.01 -4.92 -8.06
N THR A 335 -18.45 -5.99 -7.50
CA THR A 335 -18.20 -7.17 -8.31
C THR A 335 -19.56 -7.72 -8.72
N VAL A 336 -20.00 -7.38 -9.92
CA VAL A 336 -21.04 -8.16 -10.59
C VAL A 336 -20.49 -9.58 -10.62
N SER A 337 -21.05 -10.44 -9.77
CA SER A 337 -20.97 -11.89 -9.93
C SER A 337 -21.37 -12.13 -11.37
N ALA A 338 -20.44 -12.57 -12.21
CA ALA A 338 -20.76 -12.99 -13.56
C ALA A 338 -21.85 -14.06 -13.43
N SER A 339 -23.09 -13.66 -13.70
CA SER A 339 -24.23 -14.53 -13.74
C SER A 339 -24.23 -15.22 -15.09
N GLN A 340 -24.17 -16.55 -15.01
CA GLN A 340 -24.45 -17.57 -16.02
C GLN A 340 -23.34 -17.91 -17.02
#